data_AF-W1EVD0-F1
#
_entry.id   AF-W1EVD0-F1
#
_cell.length_a   1.000
_cell.length_b   1.000
_cell.length_c   1.000
_cell.angle_alpha   90.00
_cell.angle_beta   90.00
_cell.angle_gamma   90.00
#
_symmetry.space_group_name_H-M   'P 1'
#
loop_
_entity.id
_entity.type
_entity.pdbx_description
1 polymer ?
#
loop_
_entity_poly.entity_id
_entity_poly.type
_entity_poly.pdbx_seq_one_letter_code
_entity_poly.pdbx_strand_id
1 'polypeptide(L)' 'MPAMVATSKTEWGRAFRDRLAANGKKGKVILGAMMRKLAQVAYGVLKSGVAFDASRHNPVAA' A
#
# COMPACT_ATOMS: atom_id res chain seq x y z
N MET A 1 -14.65 0.07 -2.06
CA MET A 1 -13.55 1.04 -2.29
C MET A 1 -12.20 0.39 -1.97
N PRO A 2 -11.36 0.06 -2.96
CA PRO A 2 -10.17 -0.80 -2.78
C PRO A 2 -9.10 -0.21 -1.85
N ALA A 3 -8.85 1.10 -1.92
CA ALA A 3 -7.86 1.75 -1.05
C ALA A 3 -8.21 1.64 0.44
N MET A 4 -9.49 1.79 0.80
CA MET A 4 -9.94 1.66 2.19
C MET A 4 -9.77 0.24 2.72
N VAL A 5 -10.08 -0.77 1.89
CA VAL A 5 -9.91 -2.18 2.24
C VAL A 5 -8.43 -2.49 2.42
N ALA A 6 -7.57 -2.07 1.48
CA ALA A 6 -6.12 -2.26 1.60
C ALA A 6 -5.58 -1.66 2.92
N THR A 7 -5.94 -0.42 3.26
CA THR A 7 -5.46 0.24 4.48
C THR A 7 -6.02 -0.31 5.79
N SER A 8 -7.10 -1.09 5.76
CA SER A 8 -7.77 -1.57 6.98
C SER A 8 -7.63 -3.08 7.19
N LYS A 9 -7.74 -3.87 6.12
CA LYS A 9 -7.78 -5.34 6.16
C LYS A 9 -6.42 -5.99 5.94
N THR A 10 -5.46 -5.30 5.34
CA THR A 10 -4.13 -5.86 5.06
C THR A 10 -3.06 -5.28 5.98
N GLU A 11 -2.09 -6.09 6.38
CA GLU A 11 -1.00 -5.66 7.25
C GLU A 11 -0.07 -4.66 6.53
N TRP A 12 0.36 -4.98 5.30
CA TRP A 12 1.20 -4.09 4.48
C TRP A 12 0.52 -2.74 4.22
N GLY A 13 -0.81 -2.74 4.05
CA GLY A 13 -1.58 -1.52 3.83
C GLY A 13 -1.72 -0.67 5.10
N ARG A 14 -1.85 -1.29 6.28
CA ARG A 14 -1.79 -0.60 7.58
C ARG A 14 -0.40 -0.01 7.81
N ALA A 15 0.66 -0.79 7.63
CA ALA A 15 2.04 -0.30 7.77
C ALA A 15 2.34 0.88 6.84
N PHE A 16 1.85 0.85 5.61
CA PHE A 16 1.99 1.97 4.67
C PHE A 16 1.22 3.22 5.15
N ARG A 17 0.00 3.06 5.66
CA ARG A 17 -0.79 4.14 6.25
C ARG A 17 -0.08 4.73 7.46
N ASP A 18 0.38 3.89 8.38
CA ASP A 18 0.93 4.32 9.66
C ASP A 18 2.25 5.07 9.44
N ARG A 19 3.09 4.61 8.50
CA ARG A 19 4.28 5.36 8.06
C ARG A 19 3.93 6.75 7.54
N LEU A 20 2.88 6.90 6.73
CA LEU A 20 2.47 8.21 6.21
C LEU A 20 1.83 9.09 7.30
N ALA A 21 1.06 8.49 8.20
CA ALA A 21 0.46 9.18 9.34
C ALA A 21 1.53 9.70 10.31
N ALA A 22 2.56 8.89 10.61
CA ALA A 22 3.73 9.29 11.39
C ALA A 22 4.49 10.47 10.76
N ASN A 23 4.46 10.58 9.43
CA ASN A 23 5.00 11.72 8.67
C ASN A 23 4.01 12.91 8.56
N GLY A 24 2.96 12.95 9.38
CA GLY A 24 2.00 14.05 9.46
C GLY A 24 1.04 14.18 8.26
N LYS A 25 0.89 13.14 7.43
CA LYS A 25 -0.01 13.20 6.26
C LYS A 25 -1.48 13.05 6.66
N LYS A 26 -2.35 13.88 6.08
CA LYS A 26 -3.82 13.84 6.30
C LYS A 26 -4.45 12.61 5.64
N GLY A 27 -5.56 12.11 6.19
CA GLY A 27 -6.22 10.87 5.75
C GLY A 27 -6.56 10.78 4.26
N LYS A 28 -7.07 11.87 3.65
CA LYS A 28 -7.35 11.91 2.20
C LYS A 28 -6.09 11.74 1.35
N VAL A 29 -4.97 12.33 1.79
CA VAL A 29 -3.67 12.22 1.12
C VAL A 29 -3.14 10.78 1.21
N ILE A 30 -3.29 10.14 2.37
CA ILE A 30 -2.90 8.73 2.57
C ILE A 30 -3.70 7.82 1.64
N LEU A 31 -5.02 8.01 1.55
CA LEU A 31 -5.87 7.23 0.65
C LEU A 31 -5.48 7.43 -0.83
N GLY A 32 -5.20 8.66 -1.25
CA GLY A 32 -4.70 8.94 -2.60
C GLY A 32 -3.36 8.26 -2.89
N ALA A 33 -2.43 8.29 -1.93
CA ALA A 33 -1.16 7.57 -2.03
C ALA A 33 -1.36 6.05 -2.12
N MET A 34 -2.32 5.50 -1.38
CA MET A 34 -2.68 4.08 -1.45
C MET A 34 -3.25 3.71 -2.83
N MET A 35 -4.13 4.54 -3.40
CA MET A 35 -4.66 4.32 -4.75
C MET A 35 -3.52 4.23 -5.79
N ARG A 36 -2.57 5.17 -5.73
CA ARG A 36 -1.39 5.15 -6.60
C ARG A 36 -0.55 3.89 -6.39
N LYS A 37 -0.32 3.48 -5.13
CA LYS A 37 0.43 2.27 -4.80
C LYS A 37 -0.25 1.01 -5.36
N LEU A 38 -1.57 0.89 -5.23
CA LEU A 38 -2.33 -0.23 -5.78
C LEU A 38 -2.24 -0.32 -7.31
N ALA A 39 -2.30 0.82 -8.01
CA ALA A 39 -2.13 0.85 -9.47
C ALA A 39 -0.73 0.35 -9.89
N GLN A 40 0.31 0.75 -9.16
CA GLN A 40 1.69 0.28 -9.42
C GLN A 40 1.85 -1.21 -9.15
N VAL A 41 1.24 -1.72 -8.08
CA VAL A 41 1.23 -3.15 -7.76
C VAL A 41 0.54 -3.96 -8.87
N ALA A 42 -0.66 -3.54 -9.29
CA ALA A 42 -1.39 -4.21 -10.37
C ALA A 42 -0.57 -4.21 -11.67
N TYR A 43 0.03 -3.08 -12.02
CA TYR A 43 0.93 -2.98 -13.17
C TYR A 43 2.13 -3.93 -13.05
N GLY A 44 2.78 -3.99 -11.88
CA GLY A 44 3.92 -4.87 -11.64
C GLY A 44 3.58 -6.36 -11.77
N VAL A 45 2.44 -6.78 -11.24
CA VAL A 45 1.92 -8.16 -11.38
C VAL A 45 1.68 -8.49 -12.85
N LEU A 46 0.97 -7.63 -13.57
CA LEU A 46 0.67 -7.84 -14.99
C LEU A 46 1.93 -7.86 -15.86
N LYS A 47 2.89 -6.97 -15.58
CA LYS A 47 4.15 -6.87 -16.33
C LYS A 47 5.09 -8.04 -16.08
N SER A 48 5.18 -8.52 -14.84
CA SER A 48 6.11 -9.59 -14.46
C SER A 48 5.53 -11.00 -14.64
N GLY A 49 4.20 -11.12 -14.68
CA GLY A 49 3.51 -12.42 -14.62
C GLY A 49 3.62 -13.11 -13.25
N VAL A 50 4.26 -12.49 -12.26
CA VAL A 50 4.43 -13.04 -10.92
C VAL A 50 3.26 -12.60 -10.05
N ALA A 51 2.68 -13.56 -9.33
CA ALA A 51 1.59 -13.29 -8.39
C ALA A 51 2.01 -12.26 -7.32
N PHE A 52 1.02 -11.52 -6.80
CA PHE A 52 1.26 -10.54 -5.76
C PHE A 52 1.87 -11.19 -4.50
N ASP A 53 2.94 -10.59 -4.00
CA ASP A 53 3.61 -10.99 -2.77
C ASP A 53 3.60 -9.83 -1.77
N ALA A 54 2.86 -10.00 -0.68
CA ALA A 54 2.69 -8.99 0.36
C ALA A 54 3.99 -8.71 1.14
N SER A 55 4.91 -9.68 1.25
CA SER A 55 6.15 -9.56 2.02
C SER A 55 7.04 -8.44 1.48
N ARG A 56 7.00 -8.22 0.16
CA ARG A 56 7.74 -7.16 -0.57
C ARG A 56 7.24 -5.74 -0.29
N HIS A 57 6.14 -5.60 0.45
CA HIS A 57 5.48 -4.33 0.71
C HIS A 57 5.40 -3.96 2.19
N ASN A 58 5.86 -4.85 3.07
CA ASN A 58 6.09 -4.54 4.47
C ASN A 58 7.33 -3.64 4.63
N PRO A 59 7.40 -2.82 5.70
CA PRO A 59 8.62 -2.11 6.02
C PRO A 59 9.74 -3.14 6.25
N VAL A 60 10.83 -2.99 5.51
CA VAL A 60 12.07 -3.75 5.76
C VAL A 60 12.55 -3.30 7.15
N ALA A 61 12.70 -4.24 8.09
CA ALA A 61 13.38 -3.98 9.34
C ALA A 61 14.77 -3.44 8.99
N ALA A 62 15.07 -2.23 9.46
CA ALA A 62 16.37 -1.59 9.26
C ALA A 62 17.49 -2.42 9.91
#